data_AF-A0A2D6MGP0-F1
#
_entry.id   AF-A0A2D6MGP0-F1
#
_cell.length_a   1.000
_cell.length_b   1.000
_cell.length_c   1.000
_cell.angle_alpha   90.00
_cell.angle_beta   90.00
_cell.angle_gamma   90.00
#
_symmetry.space_group_name_H-M   'P 1'
#
loop_
_entity.id
_entity.type
_entity.pdbx_description
1 polymer ?
#
loop_
_entity_poly.entity_id
_entity_poly.type
_entity_poly.pdbx_seq_one_letter_code
_entity_poly.pdbx_strand_id
1 'polypeptide(L)'
;MLLFPARTVFVEGPDCSGKTSLIREVHKKTGYRWHLMDRSQLSRKIFSEMYGRSIEHIDDHLHNELFNLNNKYVIIDLPFKTIKSRFEKRGDDLHDLSSIRRVHKLFMQEFKNLQDHPNVIRITCNKSSISDIADSVIASLMMQEGAQIKEIADSVIDAVAQSENHEVFPLQVTLYDDGEFEEATHSILEFEPESEYYIKILLAFLNKIDAEMKGKNEYSRKESIFSRRFVYTDDSCISFIQASQRNSIMDFHCVIRSCNVRELFEHDLRFIYYLASECWKRIGGGCTSARIRVNLNSAHIIE
;
A
#
# COMPACT_ATOMS: atom_id res chain seq x y z
N MET A 1 -18.12 1.58 5.55
CA MET A 1 -17.27 0.42 5.25
C MET A 1 -15.84 0.84 4.92
N LEU A 2 -14.89 0.34 5.71
CA LEU A 2 -13.45 0.48 5.50
C LEU A 2 -12.99 -0.32 4.26
N LEU A 3 -12.08 0.25 3.48
CA LEU A 3 -11.45 -0.38 2.32
C LEU A 3 -9.93 -0.14 2.34
N PHE A 4 -9.17 -1.20 2.07
CA PHE A 4 -7.72 -1.15 1.85
C PHE A 4 -7.36 -1.47 0.38
N PRO A 5 -7.63 -0.54 -0.56
CA PRO A 5 -7.65 -0.86 -1.98
C PRO A 5 -6.27 -1.22 -2.55
N ALA A 6 -6.26 -2.11 -3.54
CA ALA A 6 -5.09 -2.30 -4.39
C ALA A 6 -4.98 -1.16 -5.40
N ARG A 7 -3.92 -0.33 -5.29
CA ARG A 7 -3.66 0.80 -6.18
C ARG A 7 -3.15 0.34 -7.55
N THR A 8 -2.13 -0.50 -7.55
CA THR A 8 -1.52 -1.04 -8.77
C THR A 8 -1.12 -2.48 -8.50
N VAL A 9 -1.46 -3.35 -9.42
CA VAL A 9 -1.14 -4.78 -9.33
C VAL A 9 -0.14 -5.10 -10.43
N PHE A 10 1.12 -5.28 -10.04
CA PHE A 10 2.21 -5.63 -10.94
C PHE A 10 2.21 -7.14 -11.17
N VAL A 11 2.07 -7.57 -12.43
CA VAL A 11 2.21 -8.97 -12.79
C VAL A 11 3.63 -9.19 -13.29
N GLU A 12 4.40 -9.95 -12.52
CA GLU A 12 5.83 -10.13 -12.71
C GLU A 12 6.19 -11.56 -13.07
N GLY A 13 7.26 -11.71 -13.85
CA GLY A 13 7.80 -13.01 -14.24
C GLY A 13 8.52 -12.98 -15.58
N PRO A 14 9.25 -14.05 -15.89
CA PRO A 14 10.01 -14.16 -17.13
C PRO A 14 9.09 -14.19 -18.35
N ASP A 15 9.67 -14.02 -19.54
CA ASP A 15 8.91 -14.18 -20.78
C ASP A 15 8.35 -15.61 -20.91
N CYS A 16 7.22 -15.73 -21.61
CA CYS A 16 6.41 -16.96 -21.68
C CYS A 16 5.86 -17.50 -20.34
N SER A 17 5.90 -16.73 -19.25
CA SER A 17 5.29 -17.12 -17.96
C SER A 17 3.75 -17.06 -17.98
N GLY A 18 3.14 -16.32 -18.91
CA GLY A 18 1.69 -16.20 -19.04
C GLY A 18 1.10 -14.90 -18.47
N LYS A 19 1.93 -13.89 -18.15
CA LYS A 19 1.52 -12.56 -17.63
C LYS A 19 0.33 -11.96 -18.39
N THR A 20 0.48 -11.78 -19.70
CA THR A 20 -0.56 -11.17 -20.55
C THR A 20 -1.86 -11.98 -20.54
N SER A 21 -1.78 -13.30 -20.51
CA SER A 21 -2.96 -14.17 -20.42
C SER A 21 -3.68 -14.01 -19.07
N LEU A 22 -2.91 -13.92 -17.98
CA LEU A 22 -3.45 -13.70 -16.64
C LEU A 22 -4.14 -12.34 -16.54
N ILE A 23 -3.47 -11.28 -16.98
CA ILE A 23 -4.02 -9.90 -16.97
C ILE A 23 -5.35 -9.86 -17.73
N ARG A 24 -5.39 -10.43 -18.94
CA ARG A 24 -6.61 -10.48 -19.76
C ARG A 24 -7.74 -11.23 -19.07
N GLU A 25 -7.44 -12.35 -18.43
CA GLU A 25 -8.48 -13.16 -17.77
C GLU A 25 -9.01 -12.45 -16.51
N VAL A 26 -8.14 -11.83 -15.71
CA VAL A 26 -8.56 -11.02 -14.54
C VAL A 26 -9.43 -9.85 -15.00
N HIS A 27 -9.02 -9.08 -16.01
CA HIS A 27 -9.83 -7.97 -16.53
C HIS A 27 -11.17 -8.43 -17.11
N LYS A 28 -11.20 -9.55 -17.84
CA LYS A 28 -12.43 -10.14 -18.37
C LYS A 28 -13.41 -10.50 -17.25
N LYS A 29 -12.93 -11.06 -16.13
CA LYS A 29 -13.77 -11.48 -15.00
C LYS A 29 -14.24 -10.32 -14.12
N THR A 30 -13.46 -9.23 -14.06
CA THR A 30 -13.64 -8.17 -13.05
C THR A 30 -14.10 -6.84 -13.63
N GLY A 31 -14.18 -6.72 -14.96
CA GLY A 31 -14.56 -5.46 -15.62
C GLY A 31 -13.56 -4.35 -15.38
N TYR A 32 -12.26 -4.65 -15.40
CA TYR A 32 -11.17 -3.69 -15.17
C TYR A 32 -11.17 -3.06 -13.76
N ARG A 33 -11.63 -3.77 -12.73
CA ARG A 33 -11.63 -3.30 -11.33
C ARG A 33 -10.27 -2.79 -10.85
N TRP A 34 -9.18 -3.45 -11.26
CA TRP A 34 -7.82 -3.10 -10.84
C TRP A 34 -6.95 -2.62 -11.99
N HIS A 35 -6.05 -1.68 -11.66
CA HIS A 35 -4.97 -1.27 -12.54
C HIS A 35 -3.86 -2.34 -12.54
N LEU A 36 -3.95 -3.28 -13.50
CA LEU A 36 -2.96 -4.33 -13.71
C LEU A 36 -1.86 -3.84 -14.66
N MET A 37 -0.59 -4.04 -14.29
CA MET A 37 0.57 -3.68 -15.12
C MET A 37 1.42 -4.91 -15.45
N ASP A 38 1.79 -5.05 -16.72
CA ASP A 38 2.80 -6.01 -17.18
C ASP A 38 4.17 -5.33 -17.06
N ARG A 39 4.90 -5.63 -15.98
CA ARG A 39 6.20 -5.06 -15.54
C ARG A 39 6.11 -3.85 -14.59
N SER A 40 7.08 -3.81 -13.68
CA SER A 40 7.30 -2.83 -12.62
C SER A 40 8.77 -2.40 -12.56
N GLN A 41 9.22 -1.75 -11.47
CA GLN A 41 10.64 -1.49 -11.26
C GLN A 41 11.46 -2.79 -11.15
N LEU A 42 10.86 -3.90 -10.70
CA LEU A 42 11.52 -5.20 -10.62
C LEU A 42 11.99 -5.69 -11.99
N SER A 43 11.08 -5.73 -12.96
CA SER A 43 11.42 -6.06 -14.34
C SER A 43 12.48 -5.11 -14.90
N ARG A 44 12.37 -3.80 -14.62
CA ARG A 44 13.35 -2.81 -15.08
C ARG A 44 14.75 -3.06 -14.50
N LYS A 45 14.86 -3.40 -13.21
CA LYS A 45 16.11 -3.82 -12.54
C LYS A 45 16.72 -5.04 -13.24
N ILE A 46 15.94 -6.11 -13.38
CA ILE A 46 16.41 -7.37 -13.99
C ILE A 46 16.91 -7.17 -15.42
N PHE A 47 16.15 -6.46 -16.26
CA PHE A 47 16.56 -6.22 -17.64
C PHE A 47 17.77 -5.27 -17.72
N SER A 48 17.90 -4.30 -16.82
CA SER A 48 19.10 -3.46 -16.77
C SER A 48 20.36 -4.27 -16.48
N GLU A 49 20.30 -5.19 -15.52
CA GLU A 49 21.40 -6.10 -15.19
C GLU A 49 21.71 -7.06 -16.35
N MET A 50 20.67 -7.62 -16.98
CA MET A 50 20.83 -8.50 -18.14
C MET A 50 21.64 -7.83 -19.26
N TYR A 51 21.34 -6.56 -19.55
CA TYR A 51 21.99 -5.79 -20.61
C TYR A 51 23.22 -5.00 -20.16
N GLY A 52 23.68 -5.16 -18.91
CA GLY A 52 24.82 -4.42 -18.37
C GLY A 52 24.62 -2.90 -18.35
N ARG A 53 23.38 -2.45 -18.13
CA ARG A 53 23.00 -1.03 -18.05
C ARG A 53 22.89 -0.63 -16.59
N SER A 54 23.52 0.48 -16.21
CA SER A 54 23.30 1.11 -14.92
C SER A 54 22.05 1.99 -14.96
N ILE A 55 21.18 1.86 -13.96
CA ILE A 55 20.06 2.75 -13.75
C ILE A 55 20.20 3.35 -12.36
N GLU A 56 20.40 4.67 -12.31
CA GLU A 56 20.46 5.39 -11.05
C GLU A 56 19.15 5.22 -10.26
N HIS A 57 19.29 5.03 -8.93
CA HIS A 57 18.16 4.92 -8.00
C HIS A 57 17.16 3.78 -8.25
N ILE A 58 17.52 2.75 -9.03
CA ILE A 58 16.56 1.66 -9.33
C ILE A 58 16.13 0.90 -8.08
N ASP A 59 17.04 0.68 -7.14
CA ASP A 59 16.72 0.02 -5.87
C ASP A 59 15.84 0.90 -4.98
N ASP A 60 16.10 2.21 -4.93
CA ASP A 60 15.24 3.17 -4.22
C ASP A 60 13.81 3.20 -4.81
N HIS A 61 13.70 3.16 -6.14
CA HIS A 61 12.39 3.13 -6.80
C HIS A 61 11.65 1.82 -6.53
N LEU A 62 12.34 0.67 -6.58
CA LEU A 62 11.76 -0.62 -6.26
C LEU A 62 11.34 -0.69 -4.79
N HIS A 63 12.16 -0.17 -3.88
CA HIS A 63 11.86 -0.06 -2.46
C HIS A 63 10.58 0.74 -2.23
N ASN A 64 10.48 1.95 -2.79
CA ASN A 64 9.29 2.80 -2.68
C ASN A 64 8.03 2.14 -3.29
N GLU A 65 8.20 1.37 -4.37
CA GLU A 65 7.10 0.65 -5.01
C GLU A 65 6.63 -0.54 -4.17
N LEU A 66 7.54 -1.27 -3.53
CA LEU A 66 7.28 -2.43 -2.67
C LEU A 66 6.67 -2.04 -1.32
N PHE A 67 7.18 -1.00 -0.67
CA PHE A 67 6.74 -0.57 0.66
C PHE A 67 5.56 0.43 0.64
N ASN A 68 4.99 0.66 -0.54
CA ASN A 68 3.61 1.11 -0.63
C ASN A 68 2.68 -0.12 -0.63
N LEU A 69 2.06 -0.43 0.51
CA LEU A 69 1.32 -1.67 0.69
C LEU A 69 -0.01 -1.72 -0.11
N ASN A 70 -0.44 -0.59 -0.70
CA ASN A 70 -1.51 -0.59 -1.70
C ASN A 70 -1.05 -1.13 -3.06
N ASN A 71 0.26 -1.15 -3.35
CA ASN A 71 0.77 -1.85 -4.51
C ASN A 71 0.84 -3.34 -4.21
N LYS A 72 0.41 -4.16 -5.17
CA LYS A 72 0.44 -5.62 -5.06
C LYS A 72 1.32 -6.19 -6.16
N TYR A 73 2.05 -7.25 -5.85
CA TYR A 73 2.84 -8.00 -6.81
C TYR A 73 2.22 -9.38 -7.00
N VAL A 74 2.05 -9.79 -8.24
CA VAL A 74 1.68 -11.15 -8.63
C VAL A 74 2.87 -11.76 -9.32
N ILE A 75 3.64 -12.59 -8.61
CA ILE A 75 4.86 -13.21 -9.14
C ILE A 75 4.53 -14.59 -9.73
N ILE A 76 4.85 -14.78 -11.02
CA ILE A 76 4.65 -16.04 -11.74
C ILE A 76 5.94 -16.86 -11.70
N ASP A 77 6.06 -17.66 -10.65
CA ASP A 77 7.21 -18.50 -10.32
C ASP A 77 7.08 -19.90 -10.92
N LEU A 78 7.40 -20.02 -12.21
CA LEU A 78 7.34 -21.29 -12.94
C LEU A 78 8.75 -21.87 -13.16
N PRO A 79 8.91 -23.20 -13.07
CA PRO A 79 10.16 -23.87 -13.43
C PRO A 79 10.60 -23.57 -14.86
N PHE A 80 11.91 -23.47 -15.08
CA PHE A 80 12.48 -23.19 -16.41
C PHE A 80 12.03 -24.19 -17.47
N LYS A 81 11.78 -25.46 -17.12
CA LYS A 81 11.24 -26.47 -18.04
C LYS A 81 9.92 -26.04 -18.68
N THR A 82 9.03 -25.41 -17.91
CA THR A 82 7.74 -24.90 -18.39
C THR A 82 7.95 -23.72 -19.31
N ILE A 83 8.81 -22.77 -18.93
CA ILE A 83 9.14 -21.59 -19.73
C ILE A 83 9.75 -22.01 -21.07
N LYS A 84 10.74 -22.91 -21.04
CA LYS A 84 11.38 -23.49 -22.23
C LYS A 84 10.37 -24.12 -23.17
N SER A 85 9.48 -24.99 -22.67
CA SER A 85 8.48 -25.66 -23.52
C SER A 85 7.51 -24.66 -24.17
N ARG A 86 7.14 -23.58 -23.47
CA ARG A 86 6.27 -22.52 -24.02
C ARG A 86 7.01 -21.67 -25.06
N PHE A 87 8.28 -21.38 -24.80
CA PHE A 87 9.14 -20.67 -25.74
C PHE A 87 9.32 -21.44 -27.05
N GLU A 88 9.65 -22.73 -26.99
CA GLU A 88 9.81 -23.59 -28.17
C GLU A 88 8.55 -23.67 -29.04
N LYS A 89 7.36 -23.55 -28.44
CA LYS A 89 6.08 -23.52 -29.17
C LYS A 89 5.77 -22.17 -29.81
N ARG A 90 6.15 -21.06 -29.16
CA ARG A 90 5.81 -19.70 -29.60
C ARG A 90 6.82 -19.15 -30.61
N GLY A 91 8.10 -19.46 -30.42
CA GLY A 91 9.20 -18.71 -31.03
C GLY A 91 9.35 -17.30 -30.44
N ASP A 92 10.50 -16.68 -30.66
CA ASP A 92 10.78 -15.28 -30.36
C ASP A 92 11.91 -14.80 -31.29
N ASP A 93 11.74 -13.61 -31.85
CA ASP A 93 12.70 -13.01 -32.78
C ASP A 93 13.86 -12.31 -32.05
N LEU A 94 13.67 -11.97 -30.77
CA LEU A 94 14.61 -11.14 -30.00
C LEU A 94 15.47 -11.93 -29.02
N HIS A 95 15.03 -13.11 -28.61
CA HIS A 95 15.67 -13.89 -27.55
C HIS A 95 15.98 -15.31 -28.00
N ASP A 96 17.20 -15.77 -27.70
CA ASP A 96 17.55 -17.19 -27.77
C ASP A 96 17.26 -17.91 -26.45
N LEU A 97 17.35 -19.24 -26.44
CA LEU A 97 17.12 -20.05 -25.24
C LEU A 97 18.11 -19.72 -24.11
N SER A 98 19.32 -19.24 -24.45
CA SER A 98 20.35 -18.89 -23.47
C SER A 98 19.98 -17.62 -22.69
N SER A 99 19.47 -16.62 -23.39
CA SER A 99 19.05 -15.34 -22.86
C SER A 99 17.83 -15.49 -21.97
N ILE A 100 16.86 -16.33 -22.34
CA ILE A 100 15.68 -16.63 -21.52
C ILE A 100 16.07 -17.37 -20.25
N ARG A 101 17.04 -18.30 -20.33
CA ARG A 101 17.56 -18.98 -19.13
C ARG A 101 18.20 -17.98 -18.16
N ARG A 102 18.96 -17.01 -18.69
CA ARG A 102 19.57 -15.96 -17.87
C ARG A 102 18.52 -15.09 -17.20
N VAL A 103 17.54 -14.60 -17.94
CA VAL A 103 16.42 -13.79 -17.41
C VAL A 103 15.62 -14.56 -16.38
N HIS A 104 15.29 -15.82 -16.67
CA HIS A 104 14.60 -16.70 -15.72
C HIS A 104 15.37 -16.78 -14.41
N LYS A 105 16.68 -17.04 -14.46
CA LYS A 105 17.52 -17.12 -13.25
C LYS A 105 17.47 -15.83 -12.43
N LEU A 106 17.58 -14.66 -13.08
CA LEU A 106 17.51 -13.36 -12.40
C LEU A 106 16.15 -13.15 -11.72
N PHE A 107 15.04 -13.43 -12.40
CA PHE A 107 13.70 -13.38 -11.79
C PHE A 107 13.59 -14.30 -10.58
N MET A 108 14.09 -15.54 -10.68
CA MET A 108 14.01 -16.48 -9.56
C MET A 108 14.87 -16.08 -8.36
N GLN A 109 15.95 -15.32 -8.58
CA GLN A 109 16.75 -14.78 -7.49
C GLN A 109 15.97 -13.69 -6.76
N GLU A 110 15.41 -12.72 -7.49
CA GLU A 110 14.62 -11.65 -6.88
C GLU A 110 13.33 -12.18 -6.23
N PHE A 111 12.65 -13.16 -6.83
CA PHE A 111 11.44 -13.74 -6.25
C PHE A 111 11.66 -14.39 -4.89
N LYS A 112 12.84 -14.96 -4.63
CA LYS A 112 13.18 -15.50 -3.32
C LYS A 112 13.23 -14.43 -2.24
N ASN A 113 13.65 -13.22 -2.60
CA ASN A 113 13.73 -12.10 -1.67
C ASN A 113 12.35 -11.44 -1.47
N LEU A 114 11.47 -11.51 -2.49
CA LEU A 114 10.18 -10.83 -2.46
C LEU A 114 9.02 -11.70 -1.96
N GLN A 115 9.08 -13.03 -2.12
CA GLN A 115 7.94 -13.93 -1.93
C GLN A 115 7.25 -13.85 -0.56
N ASP A 116 7.96 -13.41 0.48
CA ASP A 116 7.48 -13.39 1.87
C ASP A 116 6.89 -12.02 2.26
N HIS A 117 6.93 -11.03 1.36
CA HIS A 117 6.29 -9.74 1.60
C HIS A 117 4.75 -9.82 1.58
N PRO A 118 4.05 -9.07 2.45
CA PRO A 118 2.60 -9.16 2.65
C PRO A 118 1.78 -8.70 1.44
N ASN A 119 2.39 -7.92 0.54
CA ASN A 119 1.78 -7.47 -0.71
C ASN A 119 2.19 -8.30 -1.94
N VAL A 120 2.75 -9.51 -1.75
CA VAL A 120 3.18 -10.41 -2.83
C VAL A 120 2.29 -11.66 -2.89
N ILE A 121 1.70 -11.92 -4.05
CA ILE A 121 0.91 -13.10 -4.40
C ILE A 121 1.78 -13.99 -5.29
N ARG A 122 2.15 -15.18 -4.80
CA ARG A 122 3.00 -16.12 -5.53
C ARG A 122 2.18 -17.19 -6.26
N ILE A 123 2.48 -17.38 -7.54
CA ILE A 123 1.88 -18.42 -8.38
C ILE A 123 2.96 -19.44 -8.76
N THR A 124 2.83 -20.68 -8.27
CA THR A 124 3.79 -21.78 -8.53
C THR A 124 3.24 -22.92 -9.41
N CYS A 125 1.93 -22.94 -9.65
CA CYS A 125 1.24 -24.10 -10.23
C CYS A 125 1.40 -24.22 -11.75
N ASN A 126 2.00 -25.31 -12.21
CA ASN A 126 2.13 -25.65 -13.64
C ASN A 126 0.87 -26.28 -14.27
N LYS A 127 -0.14 -26.66 -13.48
CA LYS A 127 -1.26 -27.52 -13.92
C LYS A 127 -2.66 -26.90 -13.79
N SER A 128 -2.80 -25.73 -13.16
CA SER A 128 -4.08 -25.03 -13.07
C SER A 128 -4.37 -24.29 -14.36
N SER A 129 -5.65 -24.18 -14.75
CA SER A 129 -6.01 -23.36 -15.90
C SER A 129 -5.74 -21.88 -15.59
N ILE A 130 -5.56 -21.05 -16.63
CA ILE A 130 -5.39 -19.60 -16.43
C ILE A 130 -6.59 -18.97 -15.72
N SER A 131 -7.78 -19.56 -15.91
CA SER A 131 -9.02 -19.17 -15.25
C SER A 131 -8.91 -19.38 -13.74
N ASP A 132 -8.43 -20.54 -13.30
CA ASP A 132 -8.31 -20.86 -11.87
C ASP A 132 -7.25 -19.99 -11.19
N ILE A 133 -6.14 -19.71 -11.90
CA ILE A 133 -5.10 -18.79 -11.40
C ILE A 133 -5.68 -17.38 -11.25
N ALA A 134 -6.45 -16.91 -12.25
CA ALA A 134 -7.12 -15.62 -12.17
C ALA A 134 -8.10 -15.57 -10.98
N ASP A 135 -8.89 -16.62 -10.75
CA ASP A 135 -9.82 -16.68 -9.61
C ASP A 135 -9.08 -16.60 -8.27
N SER A 136 -7.94 -17.30 -8.14
CA SER A 136 -7.10 -17.21 -6.95
C SER A 136 -6.56 -15.80 -6.72
N VAL A 137 -6.06 -15.14 -7.77
CA VAL A 137 -5.55 -13.75 -7.68
C VAL A 137 -6.68 -12.80 -7.29
N ILE A 138 -7.85 -12.93 -7.92
CA ILE A 138 -9.04 -12.12 -7.61
C ILE A 138 -9.46 -12.30 -6.16
N ALA A 139 -9.53 -13.54 -5.67
CA ALA A 139 -9.89 -13.84 -4.29
C ALA A 139 -8.89 -13.22 -3.29
N SER A 140 -7.58 -13.35 -3.55
CA SER A 140 -6.54 -12.72 -2.72
C SER A 140 -6.65 -11.20 -2.70
N LEU A 141 -6.86 -10.56 -3.86
CA LEU A 141 -7.05 -9.11 -3.93
C LEU A 141 -8.31 -8.67 -3.18
N MET A 142 -9.44 -9.35 -3.38
CA MET A 142 -10.69 -9.01 -2.67
C MET A 142 -10.58 -9.18 -1.16
N MET A 143 -9.91 -10.25 -0.70
CA MET A 143 -9.65 -10.47 0.72
C MET A 143 -8.82 -9.33 1.31
N GLN A 144 -7.75 -8.92 0.62
CA GLN A 144 -6.91 -7.81 1.07
C GLN A 144 -7.64 -6.46 1.05
N GLU A 145 -8.52 -6.21 0.09
CA GLU A 145 -9.28 -4.95 0.03
C GLU A 145 -10.31 -4.82 1.15
N GLY A 146 -10.84 -5.95 1.63
CA GLY A 146 -11.76 -6.00 2.77
C GLY A 146 -11.08 -6.18 4.13
N ALA A 147 -9.77 -5.97 4.20
CA ALA A 147 -9.01 -6.15 5.43
C ALA A 147 -9.45 -5.17 6.53
N GLN A 148 -9.56 -5.67 7.76
CA GLN A 148 -9.82 -4.87 8.96
C GLN A 148 -8.57 -4.12 9.40
N ILE A 149 -8.72 -3.12 10.28
CA ILE A 149 -7.58 -2.32 10.79
C ILE A 149 -6.45 -3.19 11.34
N LYS A 150 -6.81 -4.27 12.05
CA LYS A 150 -5.82 -5.21 12.60
C LYS A 150 -5.02 -5.92 11.50
N GLU A 151 -5.68 -6.44 10.48
CA GLU A 151 -5.02 -7.16 9.38
C GLU A 151 -4.12 -6.23 8.55
N ILE A 152 -4.49 -4.95 8.44
CA ILE A 152 -3.67 -3.91 7.83
C ILE A 152 -2.43 -3.64 8.70
N ALA A 153 -2.59 -3.57 10.02
CA ALA A 153 -1.47 -3.40 10.95
C ALA A 153 -0.52 -4.61 10.90
N ASP A 154 -1.05 -5.83 10.89
CA ASP A 154 -0.29 -7.07 10.71
C ASP A 154 0.51 -7.03 9.40
N SER A 155 -0.09 -6.54 8.31
CA SER A 155 0.64 -6.35 7.03
C SER A 155 1.79 -5.36 7.14
N VAL A 156 1.69 -4.32 7.97
CA VAL A 156 2.81 -3.40 8.22
C VAL A 156 3.91 -4.08 9.05
N ILE A 157 3.53 -4.83 10.09
CA ILE A 157 4.46 -5.60 10.92
C ILE A 157 5.22 -6.60 10.07
N ASP A 158 4.53 -7.37 9.24
CA ASP A 158 5.12 -8.35 8.33
C ASP A 158 6.09 -7.68 7.36
N ALA A 159 5.72 -6.54 6.76
CA ALA A 159 6.59 -5.82 5.84
C ALA A 159 7.91 -5.39 6.51
N VAL A 160 7.86 -4.93 7.76
CA VAL A 160 9.05 -4.56 8.53
C VAL A 160 9.84 -5.80 8.96
N ALA A 161 9.17 -6.89 9.35
CA ALA A 161 9.81 -8.14 9.75
C ALA A 161 10.62 -8.80 8.62
N GLN A 162 10.19 -8.62 7.36
CA GLN A 162 10.91 -9.11 6.18
C GLN A 162 12.07 -8.19 5.73
N SER A 163 12.20 -7.00 6.31
CA SER A 163 13.32 -6.09 5.99
C SER A 163 14.61 -6.52 6.70
N GLU A 164 15.76 -6.35 6.05
CA GLU A 164 17.06 -6.82 6.56
C GLU A 164 17.44 -6.24 7.93
N ASN A 165 17.05 -5.00 8.21
CA ASN A 165 17.41 -4.27 9.42
C ASN A 165 16.24 -4.14 10.41
N HIS A 166 15.12 -4.84 10.17
CA HIS A 166 13.88 -4.65 10.93
C HIS A 166 13.42 -3.18 10.99
N GLU A 167 13.71 -2.42 9.93
CA GLU A 167 13.31 -1.03 9.74
C GLU A 167 13.04 -0.76 8.25
N VAL A 168 11.95 -0.03 7.98
CA VAL A 168 11.53 0.36 6.63
C VAL A 168 11.28 1.86 6.57
N PHE A 169 11.82 2.51 5.53
CA PHE A 169 11.54 3.90 5.21
C PHE A 169 11.59 4.19 3.69
N PRO A 170 10.54 4.79 3.11
CA PRO A 170 9.21 5.03 3.66
C PRO A 170 8.28 3.82 3.53
N LEU A 171 7.38 3.64 4.50
CA LEU A 171 6.25 2.70 4.38
C LEU A 171 4.93 3.46 4.26
N GLN A 172 4.07 3.06 3.31
CA GLN A 172 2.83 3.76 3.01
C GLN A 172 1.63 2.84 3.00
N VAL A 173 0.54 3.32 3.61
CA VAL A 173 -0.78 2.68 3.59
C VAL A 173 -1.83 3.76 3.29
N THR A 174 -2.76 3.46 2.38
CA THR A 174 -3.91 4.31 2.06
C THR A 174 -5.19 3.51 2.24
N LEU A 175 -6.11 4.05 3.02
CA LEU A 175 -7.42 3.49 3.30
C LEU A 175 -8.51 4.40 2.73
N TYR A 176 -9.68 3.83 2.50
CA TYR A 176 -10.89 4.59 2.20
C TYR A 176 -12.01 4.18 3.15
N ASP A 177 -12.90 5.13 3.43
CA ASP A 177 -14.15 4.88 4.15
C ASP A 177 -15.29 5.61 3.43
N ASP A 178 -16.50 5.10 3.50
CA ASP A 178 -17.70 5.73 2.91
C ASP A 178 -18.31 6.83 3.78
N GLY A 179 -17.77 7.06 4.98
CA GLY A 179 -18.22 8.08 5.91
C GLY A 179 -18.96 7.54 7.12
N GLU A 180 -19.22 6.23 7.17
CA GLU A 180 -19.84 5.57 8.33
C GLU A 180 -18.82 5.32 9.45
N PHE A 181 -17.54 5.12 9.10
CA PHE A 181 -16.44 4.88 10.06
C PHE A 181 -16.75 3.77 11.08
N GLU A 182 -17.25 2.62 10.62
CA GLU A 182 -17.80 1.55 11.47
C GLU A 182 -16.81 0.99 12.51
N GLU A 183 -15.51 0.96 12.21
CA GLU A 183 -14.47 0.50 13.14
C GLU A 183 -13.99 1.59 14.12
N ALA A 184 -14.49 2.82 14.01
CA ALA A 184 -14.05 3.94 14.84
C ALA A 184 -14.69 3.85 16.23
N THR A 185 -13.85 3.66 17.25
CA THR A 185 -14.29 3.46 18.63
C THR A 185 -13.63 4.46 19.56
N HIS A 186 -14.42 5.07 20.45
CA HIS A 186 -13.90 6.04 21.43
C HIS A 186 -12.95 5.41 22.45
N SER A 187 -13.11 4.11 22.72
CA SER A 187 -12.26 3.35 23.65
C SER A 187 -10.77 3.34 23.26
N ILE A 188 -10.41 3.70 22.02
CA ILE A 188 -9.00 3.84 21.66
C ILE A 188 -8.29 4.92 22.49
N LEU A 189 -9.02 5.91 23.00
CA LEU A 189 -8.47 6.94 23.88
C LEU A 189 -8.20 6.43 25.30
N GLU A 190 -8.67 5.24 25.66
CA GLU A 190 -8.45 4.59 26.95
C GLU A 190 -7.26 3.62 26.92
N PHE A 191 -6.53 3.55 25.80
CA PHE A 191 -5.32 2.73 25.71
C PHE A 191 -4.21 3.35 26.56
N GLU A 192 -4.08 2.89 27.81
CA GLU A 192 -3.21 3.44 28.85
C GLU A 192 -1.81 3.88 28.38
N PRO A 193 -1.05 3.10 27.56
CA PRO A 193 0.28 3.52 27.13
C PRO A 193 0.32 4.82 26.31
N GLU A 194 -0.74 5.12 25.56
CA GLU A 194 -0.81 6.27 24.64
C GLU A 194 -2.04 7.17 24.89
N SER A 195 -2.80 6.95 25.96
CA SER A 195 -4.08 7.65 26.22
C SER A 195 -3.92 9.17 26.24
N GLU A 196 -3.02 9.67 27.09
CA GLU A 196 -2.74 11.12 27.19
C GLU A 196 -2.25 11.69 25.85
N TYR A 197 -1.45 10.91 25.14
CA TYR A 197 -0.87 11.28 23.86
C TYR A 197 -1.94 11.41 22.75
N TYR A 198 -2.81 10.42 22.61
CA TYR A 198 -3.94 10.44 21.68
C TYR A 198 -4.94 11.54 21.99
N ILE A 199 -5.29 11.73 23.27
CA ILE A 199 -6.20 12.82 23.70
C ILE A 199 -5.60 14.19 23.36
N LYS A 200 -4.30 14.39 23.60
CA LYS A 200 -3.59 15.63 23.26
C LYS A 200 -3.71 15.93 21.76
N ILE A 201 -3.40 14.97 20.89
CA ILE A 201 -3.48 15.14 19.43
C ILE A 201 -4.92 15.44 18.99
N LEU A 202 -5.87 14.64 19.47
CA LEU A 202 -7.30 14.79 19.15
C LEU A 202 -7.79 16.20 19.47
N LEU A 203 -7.60 16.64 20.71
CA LEU A 203 -8.06 17.95 21.15
C LEU A 203 -7.34 19.08 20.39
N ALA A 204 -6.03 18.97 20.20
CA ALA A 204 -5.26 19.98 19.47
C ALA A 204 -5.76 20.13 18.03
N PHE A 205 -5.97 19.03 17.32
CA PHE A 205 -6.37 19.08 15.92
C PHE A 205 -7.83 19.52 15.73
N LEU A 206 -8.76 19.00 16.55
CA LEU A 206 -10.17 19.42 16.47
C LEU A 206 -10.35 20.89 16.87
N ASN A 207 -9.63 21.37 17.89
CA ASN A 207 -9.63 22.79 18.25
C ASN A 207 -9.06 23.67 17.13
N LYS A 208 -8.04 23.20 16.42
CA LYS A 208 -7.49 23.88 15.25
C LYS A 208 -8.54 24.01 14.14
N ILE A 209 -9.26 22.95 13.80
CA ILE A 209 -10.36 22.98 12.83
C ILE A 209 -11.42 24.00 13.25
N ASP A 210 -11.88 23.91 14.49
CA ASP A 210 -12.90 24.81 15.04
C ASP A 210 -12.44 26.27 15.03
N ALA A 211 -11.18 26.53 15.38
CA ALA A 211 -10.61 27.88 15.38
C ALA A 211 -10.57 28.48 13.97
N GLU A 212 -10.12 27.72 12.96
CA GLU A 212 -10.10 28.15 11.57
C GLU A 212 -11.52 28.43 11.04
N MET A 213 -12.49 27.56 11.34
CA MET A 213 -13.90 27.74 10.94
C MET A 213 -14.56 28.95 11.62
N LYS A 214 -14.17 29.26 12.87
CA LYS A 214 -14.65 30.45 13.61
C LYS A 214 -13.89 31.73 13.25
N GLY A 215 -12.84 31.64 12.45
CA GLY A 215 -11.96 32.76 12.09
C GLY A 215 -11.03 33.22 13.20
N LYS A 216 -10.79 32.37 14.21
CA LYS A 216 -9.77 32.55 15.24
C LYS A 216 -8.41 32.08 14.72
N ASN A 217 -7.95 32.69 13.64
CA ASN A 217 -6.67 32.42 12.98
C ASN A 217 -5.91 33.72 12.74
N GLU A 218 -4.66 33.60 12.28
CA GLU A 218 -3.76 34.73 12.01
C GLU A 218 -4.32 35.77 11.01
N TYR A 219 -5.29 35.37 10.19
CA TYR A 219 -5.94 36.25 9.21
C TYR A 219 -7.27 36.82 9.68
N SER A 220 -7.72 36.46 10.88
CA SER A 220 -9.01 36.87 11.46
C SER A 220 -10.20 36.64 10.50
N ARG A 221 -10.14 35.58 9.68
CA ARG A 221 -11.15 35.27 8.66
C ARG A 221 -11.66 33.85 8.83
N LYS A 222 -12.95 33.65 8.62
CA LYS A 222 -13.55 32.31 8.66
C LYS A 222 -13.11 31.50 7.45
N GLU A 223 -12.59 30.32 7.71
CA GLU A 223 -12.29 29.33 6.67
C GLU A 223 -13.54 28.50 6.35
N SER A 224 -13.60 27.95 5.13
CA SER A 224 -14.64 27.00 4.74
C SER A 224 -14.15 25.56 4.88
N ILE A 225 -15.05 24.59 4.71
CA ILE A 225 -14.73 23.15 4.68
C ILE A 225 -13.68 22.78 3.60
N PHE A 226 -13.48 23.65 2.59
CA PHE A 226 -12.47 23.48 1.54
C PHE A 226 -11.10 24.06 1.92
N SER A 227 -10.90 24.54 3.15
CA SER A 227 -9.61 25.08 3.57
C SER A 227 -8.49 24.05 3.50
N ARG A 228 -7.26 24.55 3.34
CA ARG A 228 -6.02 23.75 3.44
C ARG A 228 -5.35 23.92 4.81
N ARG A 229 -5.96 24.70 5.69
CA ARG A 229 -5.39 25.16 6.96
C ARG A 229 -5.70 24.27 8.16
N PHE A 230 -6.47 23.20 7.95
CA PHE A 230 -6.67 22.15 8.94
C PHE A 230 -5.41 21.29 8.98
N VAL A 231 -4.41 21.78 9.71
CA VAL A 231 -3.09 21.18 9.84
C VAL A 231 -2.70 21.11 11.31
N TYR A 232 -2.24 19.95 11.73
CA TYR A 232 -1.59 19.70 13.01
C TYR A 232 -0.14 19.29 12.77
N THR A 233 0.75 19.75 13.66
CA THR A 233 2.18 19.43 13.68
C THR A 233 2.65 19.32 15.12
N ASP A 234 3.53 18.37 15.40
CA ASP A 234 4.12 18.17 16.74
C ASP A 234 5.49 17.48 16.60
N ASP A 235 6.32 17.59 17.63
CA ASP A 235 7.66 16.98 17.65
C ASP A 235 7.62 15.50 18.12
N SER A 236 6.43 14.93 18.30
CA SER A 236 6.17 13.53 18.64
C SER A 236 6.26 12.57 17.45
N CYS A 237 5.90 11.29 17.68
CA CYS A 237 5.87 10.25 16.65
C CYS A 237 4.83 10.55 15.55
N ILE A 238 3.61 11.00 15.90
CA ILE A 238 2.60 11.47 14.94
C ILE A 238 2.87 12.94 14.69
N SER A 239 3.77 13.19 13.74
CA SER A 239 4.40 14.50 13.55
C SER A 239 3.59 15.47 12.69
N PHE A 240 2.70 14.96 11.83
CA PHE A 240 1.92 15.79 10.92
C PHE A 240 0.56 15.15 10.62
N ILE A 241 -0.49 15.97 10.66
CA ILE A 241 -1.82 15.60 10.19
C ILE A 241 -2.39 16.76 9.37
N GLN A 242 -2.93 16.47 8.20
CA GLN A 242 -3.71 17.42 7.41
C GLN A 242 -5.04 16.79 7.01
N ALA A 243 -6.12 17.56 7.17
CA ALA A 243 -7.42 17.20 6.63
C ALA A 243 -7.85 18.23 5.58
N SER A 244 -8.37 17.78 4.44
CA SER A 244 -8.82 18.67 3.38
C SER A 244 -9.91 18.01 2.53
N GLN A 245 -10.85 18.80 2.03
CA GLN A 245 -11.89 18.30 1.15
C GLN A 245 -11.64 18.70 -0.30
N ARG A 246 -11.56 17.75 -1.24
CA ARG A 246 -11.46 18.02 -2.69
C ARG A 246 -12.20 16.93 -3.47
N ASN A 247 -12.86 17.32 -4.56
CA ASN A 247 -13.51 16.38 -5.49
C ASN A 247 -14.45 15.37 -4.80
N SER A 248 -15.27 15.85 -3.85
CA SER A 248 -16.16 15.02 -3.03
C SER A 248 -15.44 13.96 -2.18
N ILE A 249 -14.16 14.13 -1.89
CA ILE A 249 -13.39 13.27 -0.99
C ILE A 249 -12.83 14.11 0.15
N MET A 250 -12.98 13.63 1.39
CA MET A 250 -12.22 14.14 2.52
C MET A 250 -10.88 13.41 2.57
N ASP A 251 -9.80 14.09 2.25
CA ASP A 251 -8.45 13.57 2.37
C ASP A 251 -7.90 13.86 3.77
N PHE A 252 -7.58 12.81 4.51
CA PHE A 252 -6.92 12.83 5.80
C PHE A 252 -5.52 12.23 5.62
N HIS A 253 -4.48 13.05 5.78
CA HIS A 253 -3.10 12.65 5.59
C HIS A 253 -2.34 12.73 6.92
N CYS A 254 -1.82 11.60 7.37
CA CYS A 254 -1.01 11.46 8.58
C CYS A 254 0.42 11.05 8.23
N VAL A 255 1.40 11.64 8.91
CA VAL A 255 2.81 11.22 8.86
C VAL A 255 3.27 10.84 10.26
N ILE A 256 3.64 9.58 10.40
CA ILE A 256 4.26 9.01 11.59
C ILE A 256 5.77 9.05 11.36
N ARG A 257 6.49 9.89 12.12
CA ARG A 257 7.94 10.03 12.04
C ARG A 257 8.65 8.72 12.36
N SER A 258 8.22 8.03 13.41
CA SER A 258 8.82 6.78 13.88
C SER A 258 7.79 5.98 14.69
N CYS A 259 7.76 4.65 14.57
CA CYS A 259 6.84 3.78 15.31
C CYS A 259 7.44 2.38 15.49
N ASN A 260 7.40 1.87 16.73
CA ASN A 260 7.63 0.45 17.00
C ASN A 260 6.38 -0.32 16.56
N VAL A 261 6.42 -0.87 15.34
CA VAL A 261 5.20 -1.36 14.70
C VAL A 261 4.60 -2.59 15.39
N ARG A 262 5.44 -3.36 16.09
CA ARG A 262 5.00 -4.57 16.79
C ARG A 262 4.10 -4.27 17.98
N GLU A 263 4.36 -3.18 18.69
CA GLU A 263 3.69 -2.86 19.94
C GLU A 263 2.57 -1.82 19.76
N LEU A 264 2.82 -0.82 18.91
CA LEU A 264 2.01 0.40 18.90
C LEU A 264 1.18 0.58 17.63
N PHE A 265 1.60 0.02 16.48
CA PHE A 265 1.03 0.46 15.21
C PHE A 265 -0.46 0.12 15.02
N GLU A 266 -0.95 -1.01 15.54
CA GLU A 266 -2.39 -1.29 15.51
C GLU A 266 -3.17 -0.18 16.25
N HIS A 267 -2.67 0.23 17.42
CA HIS A 267 -3.29 1.27 18.23
C HIS A 267 -3.18 2.65 17.56
N ASP A 268 -2.01 3.00 17.02
CA ASP A 268 -1.80 4.24 16.27
C ASP A 268 -2.76 4.30 15.07
N LEU A 269 -2.92 3.20 14.33
CA LEU A 269 -3.79 3.14 13.16
C LEU A 269 -5.27 3.27 13.55
N ARG A 270 -5.71 2.60 14.62
CA ARG A 270 -7.06 2.76 15.19
C ARG A 270 -7.32 4.20 15.63
N PHE A 271 -6.34 4.83 16.27
CA PHE A 271 -6.44 6.23 16.69
C PHE A 271 -6.54 7.17 15.49
N ILE A 272 -5.69 6.99 14.47
CA ILE A 272 -5.73 7.76 13.23
C ILE A 272 -7.09 7.62 12.53
N TYR A 273 -7.62 6.40 12.45
CA TYR A 273 -8.94 6.15 11.87
C TYR A 273 -10.06 6.82 12.68
N TYR A 274 -10.02 6.73 14.01
CA TYR A 274 -10.96 7.42 14.90
C TYR A 274 -10.88 8.95 14.74
N LEU A 275 -9.67 9.52 14.70
CA LEU A 275 -9.47 10.96 14.49
C LEU A 275 -9.98 11.42 13.12
N ALA A 276 -9.79 10.61 12.08
CA ALA A 276 -10.37 10.87 10.76
C ALA A 276 -11.91 10.89 10.81
N SER A 277 -12.55 10.01 11.59
CA SER A 277 -14.01 10.02 11.81
C SER A 277 -14.49 11.31 12.49
N GLU A 278 -13.72 11.83 13.46
CA GLU A 278 -14.04 13.08 14.14
C GLU A 278 -13.87 14.31 13.24
N CYS A 279 -12.89 14.25 12.33
CA CYS A 279 -12.73 15.26 11.28
C CYS A 279 -13.88 15.20 10.27
N TRP A 280 -14.30 14.00 9.88
CA TRP A 280 -15.43 13.79 8.96
C TRP A 280 -16.71 14.46 9.45
N LYS A 281 -17.03 14.33 10.75
CA LYS A 281 -18.19 15.01 11.36
C LYS A 281 -18.17 16.53 11.21
N ARG A 282 -16.99 17.14 11.07
CA ARG A 282 -16.79 18.60 10.99
C ARG A 282 -16.68 19.12 9.56
N ILE A 283 -15.95 18.41 8.71
CA ILE A 283 -15.57 18.88 7.37
C ILE A 283 -15.87 17.88 6.24
N GLY A 284 -16.48 16.72 6.54
CA GLY A 284 -16.86 15.71 5.56
C GLY A 284 -18.12 16.03 4.76
N GLY A 285 -18.86 17.08 5.13
CA GLY A 285 -20.11 17.46 4.47
C GLY A 285 -19.96 17.62 2.95
N GLY A 286 -20.77 16.88 2.18
CA GLY A 286 -20.72 16.88 0.71
C GLY A 286 -19.65 15.97 0.10
N CYS A 287 -18.94 15.19 0.92
CA CYS A 287 -18.09 14.10 0.44
C CYS A 287 -18.88 12.80 0.27
N THR A 288 -18.40 11.94 -0.62
CA THR A 288 -18.89 10.57 -0.81
C THR A 288 -17.96 9.53 -0.16
N SER A 289 -16.75 9.93 0.22
CA SER A 289 -15.79 9.07 0.90
C SER A 289 -14.72 9.88 1.63
N ALA A 290 -14.09 9.25 2.61
CA ALA A 290 -12.85 9.69 3.23
C ALA A 290 -11.69 8.86 2.68
N ARG A 291 -10.56 9.51 2.39
CA ARG A 291 -9.29 8.88 2.05
C ARG A 291 -8.29 9.13 3.16
N ILE A 292 -7.78 8.07 3.77
CA ILE A 292 -6.86 8.15 4.92
C ILE A 292 -5.49 7.67 4.44
N ARG A 293 -4.53 8.58 4.36
CA ARG A 293 -3.15 8.30 3.93
C ARG A 293 -2.24 8.30 5.15
N VAL A 294 -1.57 7.19 5.40
CA VAL A 294 -0.62 7.03 6.51
C VAL A 294 0.75 6.76 5.93
N ASN A 295 1.68 7.66 6.20
CA ASN A 295 3.09 7.51 5.84
C ASN A 295 3.91 7.29 7.10
N LEU A 296 4.66 6.20 7.16
CA LEU A 296 5.64 5.95 8.20
C LEU A 296 7.02 6.29 7.67
N ASN A 297 7.67 7.27 8.30
CA ASN A 297 9.03 7.67 7.96
C ASN A 297 10.11 6.80 8.63
N SER A 298 9.74 5.97 9.60
CA SER A 298 10.59 4.95 10.20
C SER A 298 9.67 3.94 10.87
N ALA A 299 9.39 2.85 10.17
CA ALA A 299 8.63 1.73 10.71
C ALA A 299 9.63 0.68 11.17
N HIS A 300 9.74 0.42 12.47
CA HIS A 300 10.78 -0.45 13.02
C HIS A 300 10.22 -1.46 14.02
N ILE A 301 10.98 -2.54 14.26
CA ILE A 301 10.74 -3.49 15.35
C ILE A 301 11.97 -3.47 16.24
N ILE A 302 11.79 -3.05 17.49
CA ILE A 302 12.82 -3.13 18.55
C ILE A 302 12.40 -4.25 19.51
N GLU A 303 13.37 -5.09 19.91
CA GLU A 303 13.20 -6.13 20.94
C GLU A 303 13.24 -5.58 22.37
#